data_AF-A0A554J8Q9-F1
#
_entry.id   AF-A0A554J8Q9-F1
#
_cell.length_a   1.000
_cell.length_b   1.000
_cell.length_c   1.000
_cell.angle_alpha   90.00
_cell.angle_beta   90.00
_cell.angle_gamma   90.00
#
_symmetry.space_group_name_H-M   'P 1'
#
loop_
_entity.id
_entity.type
_entity.pdbx_description
1 polymer ?
#
loop_
_entity_poly.entity_id
_entity_poly.type
_entity_poly.pdbx_seq_one_letter_code
_entity_poly.pdbx_strand_id
1 'polypeptide(L)'
;MAKILTFNNENVKYPFFKRFKDWYDEQDKFIKATIIITALLIISTPVIVSMYLSLRQNAATTQRQMVMGISMPMGHASKDSKVNEVIAAIDAFKDKVGQYPGTFSIWINFGPTGWENGPRDSFPNETLLKALDERNITPVVFLQPVGPGISRNGGNIDAARKYSNASITAGSFDDFLNTFAQSAKTYGKTVILRYAHEMNGTWFPWSPYYPNGNGKNYFDVGNTPENYVAAWKHVYTLINAKAPNVKLFWSPNRTDSADQIRRYFPGKEFVDYIGF
;
A
#
# COMPACT_ATOMS: atom_id res chain seq x y z
N MET A 1 62.62 -41.42 44.37
CA MET A 1 62.38 -42.04 43.04
C MET A 1 60.92 -41.86 42.68
N ALA A 2 60.63 -40.99 41.70
CA ALA A 2 59.27 -40.70 41.26
C ALA A 2 58.74 -41.85 40.37
N LYS A 3 57.60 -42.44 40.75
CA LYS A 3 56.86 -43.37 39.89
C LYS A 3 56.01 -42.53 38.92
N ILE A 4 56.42 -42.51 37.66
CA ILE A 4 55.60 -42.01 36.55
C ILE A 4 54.46 -43.00 36.37
N LEU A 5 53.22 -42.56 36.61
CA LEU A 5 52.01 -43.28 36.22
C LEU A 5 51.79 -43.05 34.72
N THR A 6 52.12 -44.04 33.89
CA THR A 6 51.70 -44.09 32.50
C THR A 6 50.22 -44.47 32.44
N PHE A 7 49.38 -43.53 31.98
CA PHE A 7 47.99 -43.83 31.63
C PHE A 7 47.94 -44.47 30.24
N ASN A 8 47.67 -45.77 30.18
CA ASN A 8 47.33 -46.46 28.94
C ASN A 8 45.95 -46.00 28.47
N ASN A 9 45.93 -45.39 27.29
CA ASN A 9 44.76 -44.86 26.62
C ASN A 9 44.20 -45.91 25.65
N GLU A 10 43.46 -46.92 26.13
CA GLU A 10 42.74 -47.84 25.24
C GLU A 10 41.33 -48.20 25.75
N ASN A 11 40.35 -47.56 25.09
CA ASN A 11 39.12 -48.15 24.54
C ASN A 11 38.07 -48.76 25.49
N VAL A 12 37.01 -48.00 25.77
CA VAL A 12 35.63 -48.15 25.21
C VAL A 12 34.74 -47.15 25.93
N LYS A 13 34.39 -46.03 25.27
CA LYS A 13 33.55 -45.01 25.93
C LYS A 13 32.04 -45.21 25.79
N TYR A 14 31.54 -46.08 24.90
CA TYR A 14 30.09 -46.33 24.79
C TYR A 14 29.77 -47.74 24.23
N PRO A 15 29.60 -48.77 25.08
CA PRO A 15 29.36 -50.16 24.64
C PRO A 15 28.06 -50.34 23.85
N PHE A 16 27.08 -49.46 24.05
CA PHE A 16 25.80 -49.48 23.33
C PHE A 16 25.96 -49.16 21.83
N PHE A 17 26.67 -48.08 21.47
CA PHE A 17 26.83 -47.69 20.07
C PHE A 17 27.62 -48.72 19.26
N LYS A 18 28.61 -49.35 19.89
CA LYS A 18 29.37 -50.44 19.26
C LYS A 18 28.46 -51.64 18.98
N ARG A 19 27.71 -52.12 19.99
CA ARG A 19 26.76 -53.24 19.81
C ARG A 19 25.68 -52.95 18.78
N PHE A 20 25.15 -51.72 18.77
CA PHE A 20 24.17 -51.31 17.76
C PHE A 20 24.77 -51.25 16.36
N LYS A 21 25.99 -50.74 16.21
CA LYS A 21 26.71 -50.71 14.93
C LYS A 21 26.95 -52.12 14.40
N ASP A 22 27.49 -53.01 15.24
CA ASP A 22 27.77 -54.39 14.86
C ASP A 22 26.48 -55.11 14.43
N TRP A 23 25.40 -54.97 15.21
CA TRP A 23 24.08 -55.50 14.86
C TRP A 23 23.51 -54.90 13.56
N TYR A 24 23.64 -53.57 13.36
CA TYR A 24 23.17 -52.88 12.17
C TYR A 24 23.92 -53.36 10.92
N ASP A 25 25.25 -53.53 11.02
CA ASP A 25 26.10 -53.95 9.91
C ASP A 25 25.74 -55.39 9.44
N GLU A 26 25.22 -56.24 10.33
CA GLU A 26 24.72 -57.60 10.03
C GLU A 26 23.35 -57.65 9.32
N GLN A 27 22.58 -56.56 9.30
CA GLN A 27 21.22 -56.56 8.72
C GLN A 27 21.22 -56.50 7.18
N ASP A 28 20.14 -56.98 6.56
CA ASP A 28 19.92 -56.85 5.13
C ASP A 28 19.62 -55.40 4.70
N LYS A 29 19.63 -55.17 3.38
CA LYS A 29 19.45 -53.83 2.80
C LYS A 29 18.07 -53.21 3.09
N PHE A 30 17.02 -54.02 3.21
CA PHE A 30 15.66 -53.57 3.49
C PHE A 30 15.53 -53.08 4.93
N ILE A 31 16.06 -53.82 5.90
CA ILE A 31 16.07 -53.43 7.31
C ILE A 31 16.89 -52.15 7.51
N LYS A 32 18.08 -52.05 6.88
CA LYS A 32 18.92 -50.84 6.92
C LYS A 32 18.19 -49.60 6.37
N ALA A 33 17.55 -49.73 5.22
CA ALA A 33 16.78 -48.63 4.61
C ALA A 33 15.61 -48.18 5.49
N THR A 34 14.90 -49.13 6.10
CA THR A 34 13.77 -48.84 6.99
C THR A 34 14.22 -48.03 8.20
N ILE A 35 15.31 -48.42 8.86
CA ILE A 35 15.88 -47.70 10.01
C ILE A 35 16.27 -46.26 9.62
N ILE A 36 16.93 -46.08 8.47
CA ILE A 36 17.32 -44.76 7.98
C ILE A 36 16.10 -43.88 7.72
N ILE A 37 15.07 -44.40 7.03
CA ILE A 37 13.85 -43.66 6.71
C ILE A 37 13.11 -43.29 8.00
N THR A 38 12.97 -44.22 8.95
CA THR A 38 12.34 -43.94 10.24
C THR A 38 13.12 -42.88 11.03
N ALA A 39 14.45 -42.94 11.05
CA ALA A 39 15.27 -41.92 11.69
C ALA A 39 15.11 -40.54 11.03
N LEU A 40 15.09 -40.48 9.70
CA LEU A 40 14.84 -39.24 8.95
C LEU A 40 13.45 -38.67 9.23
N LEU A 41 12.42 -39.51 9.33
CA LEU A 41 11.06 -39.09 9.71
C LEU A 41 11.03 -38.55 11.14
N ILE A 42 11.68 -39.22 12.10
CA ILE A 42 11.74 -38.76 13.50
C ILE A 42 12.48 -37.41 13.60
N ILE A 43 13.56 -37.22 12.86
CA ILE A 43 14.35 -35.97 12.88
C ILE A 43 13.62 -34.83 12.15
N SER A 44 12.94 -35.12 11.04
CA SER A 44 12.26 -34.09 10.25
C SER A 44 10.90 -33.67 10.82
N THR A 45 10.20 -34.56 11.52
CA THR A 45 8.86 -34.27 12.07
C THR A 45 8.83 -33.05 12.99
N PRO A 46 9.75 -32.88 13.97
CA PRO A 46 9.79 -31.67 14.80
C PRO A 46 10.03 -30.39 14.01
N VAL A 47 10.86 -30.44 12.96
CA VAL A 47 11.14 -29.28 12.09
C VAL A 47 9.91 -28.90 11.27
N ILE A 48 9.23 -29.90 10.68
CA ILE A 48 8.00 -29.69 9.90
C ILE A 48 6.88 -29.18 10.81
N VAL A 49 6.71 -29.75 12.00
CA VAL A 49 5.72 -29.31 12.99
C VAL A 49 6.06 -27.90 13.48
N SER A 50 7.32 -27.59 13.77
CA SER A 50 7.74 -26.24 14.15
C SER A 50 7.47 -25.24 13.03
N MET A 51 7.80 -25.58 11.78
CA MET A 51 7.55 -24.74 10.62
C MET A 51 6.04 -24.53 10.40
N TYR A 52 5.24 -25.59 10.54
CA TYR A 52 3.78 -25.53 10.49
C TYR A 52 3.19 -24.66 11.60
N LEU A 53 3.69 -24.80 12.83
CA LEU A 53 3.25 -24.00 13.97
C LEU A 53 3.65 -22.53 13.80
N SER A 54 4.86 -22.23 13.31
CA SER A 54 5.28 -20.87 12.97
C SER A 54 4.41 -20.27 11.86
N LEU A 55 4.09 -21.03 10.81
CA LEU A 55 3.18 -20.61 9.74
C LEU A 55 1.76 -20.36 10.28
N ARG A 56 1.24 -21.24 11.15
CA ARG A 56 -0.06 -21.07 11.81
C ARG A 56 -0.07 -19.88 12.75
N GLN A 57 1.00 -19.66 13.51
CA GLN A 57 1.11 -18.54 14.44
C GLN A 57 1.17 -17.22 13.66
N ASN A 58 1.94 -17.16 12.57
CA ASN A 58 1.98 -16.02 11.66
C ASN A 58 0.63 -15.78 10.94
N ALA A 59 -0.11 -16.84 10.62
CA ALA A 59 -1.46 -16.71 10.08
C ALA A 59 -2.48 -16.27 11.14
N ALA A 60 -2.37 -16.76 12.38
CA ALA A 60 -3.27 -16.46 13.48
C ALA A 60 -3.01 -15.08 14.12
N THR A 61 -1.79 -14.52 13.99
CA THR A 61 -1.46 -13.14 14.40
C THR A 61 -1.87 -12.09 13.36
N THR A 62 -2.48 -12.47 12.24
CA THR A 62 -3.24 -11.52 11.40
C THR A 62 -4.56 -11.15 12.08
N GLN A 63 -4.47 -10.57 13.27
CA GLN A 63 -5.49 -9.62 13.71
C GLN A 63 -5.60 -8.63 12.56
N ARG A 64 -6.74 -8.60 11.85
CA ARG A 64 -6.98 -7.61 10.80
C ARG A 64 -6.86 -6.24 11.45
N GLN A 65 -5.68 -5.63 11.38
CA GLN A 65 -5.47 -4.30 11.87
C GLN A 65 -6.19 -3.38 10.88
N MET A 66 -7.27 -2.74 11.33
CA MET A 66 -7.78 -1.58 10.62
C MET A 66 -6.70 -0.51 10.67
N VAL A 67 -6.14 -0.18 9.51
CA VAL A 67 -5.18 0.90 9.39
C VAL A 67 -5.97 2.21 9.37
N MET A 68 -6.14 2.81 10.55
CA MET A 68 -6.81 4.09 10.68
C MET A 68 -5.86 5.20 10.23
N GLY A 69 -6.32 5.98 9.26
CA GLY A 69 -5.59 7.12 8.71
C GLY A 69 -5.96 8.42 9.38
N ILE A 70 -5.06 9.38 9.28
CA ILE A 70 -5.35 10.78 9.61
C ILE A 70 -5.11 11.67 8.40
N SER A 71 -5.93 12.71 8.26
CA SER A 71 -5.68 13.81 7.35
C SER A 71 -5.35 15.04 8.19
N MET A 72 -4.16 15.59 7.98
CA MET A 72 -3.68 16.80 8.64
C MET A 72 -3.59 17.94 7.62
N PRO A 73 -3.71 19.22 8.05
CA PRO A 73 -3.49 20.36 7.16
C PRO A 73 -2.15 20.30 6.43
N MET A 74 -1.11 19.80 7.10
CA MET A 74 0.22 19.60 6.53
C MET A 74 0.24 18.59 5.39
N GLY A 75 -0.68 17.62 5.35
CA GLY A 75 -0.82 16.72 4.20
C GLY A 75 -1.25 17.47 2.93
N HIS A 76 -2.06 18.52 3.07
CA HIS A 76 -2.46 19.39 1.97
C HIS A 76 -1.34 20.36 1.54
N ALA A 77 -0.55 20.83 2.49
CA ALA A 77 0.56 21.74 2.28
C ALA A 77 1.93 21.04 2.17
N SER A 78 1.95 19.72 1.94
CA SER A 78 3.14 18.85 1.99
C SER A 78 4.06 19.01 0.76
N LYS A 79 4.27 20.23 0.28
CA LYS A 79 5.27 20.48 -0.76
C LYS A 79 6.65 20.06 -0.29
N ASP A 80 7.52 19.79 -1.25
CA ASP A 80 8.88 19.29 -0.95
C ASP A 80 9.67 20.26 -0.07
N SER A 81 9.41 21.56 -0.21
CA SER A 81 9.98 22.61 0.65
C SER A 81 9.55 22.54 2.12
N LYS A 82 8.46 21.83 2.43
CA LYS A 82 7.85 21.73 3.77
C LYS A 82 7.90 20.34 4.38
N VAL A 83 8.63 19.40 3.76
CA VAL A 83 8.70 18.00 4.22
C VAL A 83 9.14 17.90 5.69
N ASN A 84 10.08 18.73 6.13
CA ASN A 84 10.51 18.74 7.53
C ASN A 84 9.39 19.18 8.49
N GLU A 85 8.55 20.15 8.09
CA GLU A 85 7.38 20.57 8.88
C GLU A 85 6.33 19.45 8.96
N VAL A 86 6.15 18.70 7.86
CA VAL A 86 5.24 17.54 7.81
C VAL A 86 5.72 16.45 8.77
N ILE A 87 7.01 16.12 8.74
CA ILE A 87 7.61 15.10 9.61
C ILE A 87 7.47 15.51 11.08
N ALA A 88 7.80 16.77 11.40
CA ALA A 88 7.64 17.31 12.75
C ALA A 88 6.19 17.25 13.24
N ALA A 89 5.21 17.50 12.37
CA ALA A 89 3.79 17.39 12.72
C ALA A 89 3.34 15.94 13.00
N ILE A 90 3.89 14.96 12.27
CA ILE A 90 3.65 13.52 12.51
C ILE A 90 4.23 13.11 13.86
N ASP A 91 5.45 13.56 14.19
CA ASP A 91 6.11 13.27 15.46
C ASP A 91 5.36 13.93 16.63
N ALA A 92 4.96 15.19 16.48
CA ALA A 92 4.14 15.89 17.48
C ALA A 92 2.77 15.22 17.71
N PHE A 93 2.18 14.60 16.68
CA PHE A 93 0.98 13.78 16.85
C PHE A 93 1.27 12.52 17.67
N LYS A 94 2.35 11.80 17.36
CA LYS A 94 2.80 10.64 18.11
C LYS A 94 3.05 10.95 19.59
N ASP A 95 3.62 12.13 19.88
CA ASP A 95 3.88 12.55 21.26
C ASP A 95 2.59 12.83 22.03
N LYS A 96 1.56 13.37 21.37
CA LYS A 96 0.25 13.66 22.00
C LYS A 96 -0.65 12.43 22.14
N VAL A 97 -0.66 11.56 21.13
CA VAL A 97 -1.59 10.42 21.04
C VAL A 97 -0.96 9.12 21.56
N GLY A 98 0.36 9.04 21.62
CA GLY A 98 1.09 7.87 22.08
C GLY A 98 1.43 6.86 20.97
N GLN A 99 0.90 7.01 19.75
CA GLN A 99 1.21 6.16 18.60
C GLN A 99 1.20 6.92 17.27
N TYR A 100 1.94 6.43 16.27
CA TYR A 100 1.87 6.93 14.90
C TYR A 100 0.55 6.48 14.25
N PRO A 101 0.00 7.26 13.29
CA PRO A 101 -1.13 6.79 12.51
C PRO A 101 -0.70 5.65 11.59
N GLY A 102 -1.62 4.75 11.24
CA GLY A 102 -1.30 3.67 10.31
C GLY A 102 -1.16 4.14 8.85
N THR A 103 -1.91 5.20 8.49
CA THR A 103 -1.75 5.88 7.19
C THR A 103 -1.67 7.39 7.32
N PHE A 104 -1.05 8.04 6.32
CA PHE A 104 -0.95 9.49 6.24
C PHE A 104 -1.42 10.00 4.87
N SER A 105 -2.33 10.98 4.90
CA SER A 105 -2.93 11.55 3.69
C SER A 105 -2.03 12.61 3.04
N ILE A 106 -1.74 12.44 1.75
CA ILE A 106 -0.91 13.35 0.95
C ILE A 106 -1.74 13.84 -0.24
N TRP A 107 -1.92 15.15 -0.40
CA TRP A 107 -2.72 15.70 -1.49
C TRP A 107 -1.85 16.03 -2.69
N ILE A 108 -2.27 15.55 -3.86
CA ILE A 108 -1.59 15.74 -5.15
C ILE A 108 -2.60 16.18 -6.21
N ASN A 109 -2.18 17.04 -7.12
CA ASN A 109 -2.93 17.48 -8.29
C ASN A 109 -2.27 17.00 -9.58
N PHE A 110 -3.02 16.98 -10.70
CA PHE A 110 -2.44 16.76 -12.03
C PHE A 110 -1.55 17.92 -12.51
N GLY A 111 -1.72 19.10 -11.94
CA GLY A 111 -0.83 20.23 -12.21
C GLY A 111 -0.72 21.20 -11.04
N PRO A 112 0.23 22.14 -11.10
CA PRO A 112 0.44 23.11 -10.03
C PRO A 112 -0.74 24.08 -9.93
N THR A 113 -1.17 24.41 -8.72
CA THR A 113 -2.22 25.41 -8.50
C THR A 113 -1.68 26.83 -8.33
N GLY A 114 -0.36 27.00 -8.29
CA GLY A 114 0.31 28.28 -8.01
C GLY A 114 0.19 28.75 -6.56
N TRP A 115 -0.60 28.08 -5.71
CA TRP A 115 -0.70 28.39 -4.29
C TRP A 115 0.46 27.75 -3.52
N GLU A 116 1.26 28.55 -2.82
CA GLU A 116 2.44 28.08 -2.08
C GLU A 116 2.10 26.96 -1.09
N ASN A 117 1.00 27.08 -0.36
CA ASN A 117 0.51 26.09 0.60
C ASN A 117 -0.46 25.06 -0.01
N GLY A 118 -0.53 24.99 -1.34
CA GLY A 118 -1.38 24.05 -2.05
C GLY A 118 -0.77 22.65 -2.17
N PRO A 119 -1.56 21.70 -2.70
CA PRO A 119 -1.10 20.33 -2.95
C PRO A 119 0.12 20.27 -3.85
N ARG A 120 0.84 19.15 -3.76
CA ARG A 120 1.93 18.83 -4.70
C ARG A 120 1.35 18.52 -6.07
N ASP A 121 2.19 18.48 -7.10
CA ASP A 121 1.85 18.14 -8.48
C ASP A 121 2.75 17.03 -9.03
N SER A 122 3.28 16.19 -8.15
CA SER A 122 4.15 15.06 -8.47
C SER A 122 3.97 13.94 -7.44
N PHE A 123 4.64 12.80 -7.62
CA PHE A 123 4.74 11.76 -6.58
C PHE A 123 5.53 12.26 -5.36
N PRO A 124 5.23 11.83 -4.11
CA PRO A 124 5.97 12.28 -2.93
C PRO A 124 7.48 12.00 -3.05
N ASN A 125 8.31 12.93 -2.57
CA ASN A 125 9.76 12.77 -2.66
C ASN A 125 10.29 11.68 -1.70
N GLU A 126 11.51 11.23 -1.96
CA GLU A 126 12.16 10.17 -1.20
C GLU A 126 12.29 10.50 0.30
N THR A 127 12.58 11.76 0.64
CA THR A 127 12.70 12.20 2.04
C THR A 127 11.43 11.95 2.83
N LEU A 128 10.27 12.34 2.29
CA LEU A 128 8.99 12.12 2.95
C LEU A 128 8.67 10.62 3.02
N LEU A 129 8.85 9.88 1.93
CA LEU A 129 8.55 8.45 1.88
C LEU A 129 9.41 7.65 2.87
N LYS A 130 10.71 7.95 2.97
CA LYS A 130 11.62 7.34 3.95
C LYS A 130 11.17 7.66 5.38
N ALA A 131 10.75 8.89 5.65
CA ALA A 131 10.26 9.26 6.98
C ALA A 131 8.97 8.53 7.36
N LEU A 132 8.05 8.33 6.42
CA LEU A 132 6.83 7.53 6.64
C LEU A 132 7.19 6.06 6.88
N ASP A 133 8.12 5.51 6.11
CA ASP A 133 8.60 4.13 6.24
C ASP A 133 9.22 3.84 7.61
N GLU A 134 10.09 4.72 8.09
CA GLU A 134 10.73 4.60 9.42
C GLU A 134 9.70 4.60 10.56
N ARG A 135 8.50 5.11 10.30
CA ARG A 135 7.38 5.19 11.25
C ARG A 135 6.30 4.13 11.00
N ASN A 136 6.51 3.23 10.04
CA ASN A 136 5.53 2.23 9.58
C ASN A 136 4.19 2.83 9.13
N ILE A 137 4.23 3.99 8.48
CA ILE A 137 3.05 4.71 8.00
C ILE A 137 2.87 4.46 6.51
N THR A 138 1.70 3.97 6.09
CA THR A 138 1.40 3.80 4.65
C THR A 138 0.91 5.13 4.04
N PRO A 139 1.49 5.60 2.92
CA PRO A 139 1.01 6.81 2.27
C PRO A 139 -0.35 6.58 1.57
N VAL A 140 -1.29 7.51 1.79
CA VAL A 140 -2.54 7.60 1.04
C VAL A 140 -2.50 8.86 0.18
N VAL A 141 -2.35 8.70 -1.13
CA VAL A 141 -2.32 9.80 -2.09
C VAL A 141 -3.72 10.17 -2.52
N PHE A 142 -4.14 11.40 -2.24
CA PHE A 142 -5.38 12.00 -2.71
C PHE A 142 -5.08 12.72 -4.02
N LEU A 143 -5.34 12.05 -5.15
CA LEU A 143 -5.03 12.57 -6.48
C LEU A 143 -6.25 13.29 -7.06
N GLN A 144 -6.13 14.60 -7.20
CA GLN A 144 -7.18 15.48 -7.68
C GLN A 144 -6.94 15.84 -9.15
N PRO A 145 -7.91 15.61 -10.05
CA PRO A 145 -7.81 16.03 -11.45
C PRO A 145 -8.06 17.54 -11.57
N VAL A 146 -7.10 18.34 -11.10
CA VAL A 146 -7.08 19.80 -11.19
C VAL A 146 -5.65 20.28 -11.42
N GLY A 147 -5.49 21.56 -11.77
CA GLY A 147 -4.19 22.18 -12.00
C GLY A 147 -4.32 23.67 -12.31
N PRO A 148 -3.42 24.29 -13.10
CA PRO A 148 -3.47 25.71 -13.37
C PRO A 148 -4.82 26.18 -13.89
N GLY A 149 -5.36 27.25 -13.32
CA GLY A 149 -6.61 27.87 -13.76
C GLY A 149 -7.89 27.17 -13.29
N ILE A 150 -7.81 26.10 -12.48
CA ILE A 150 -8.97 25.45 -11.88
C ILE A 150 -8.71 24.98 -10.44
N SER A 151 -9.66 25.23 -9.56
CA SER A 151 -9.65 24.73 -8.18
C SER A 151 -11.08 24.41 -7.71
N ARG A 152 -11.19 23.86 -6.48
CA ARG A 152 -12.47 23.69 -5.77
C ARG A 152 -13.22 25.01 -5.50
N ASN A 153 -12.55 26.16 -5.65
CA ASN A 153 -13.10 27.49 -5.38
C ASN A 153 -13.37 28.30 -6.67
N GLY A 154 -13.23 27.68 -7.85
CA GLY A 154 -13.43 28.36 -9.14
C GLY A 154 -12.19 28.35 -10.03
N GLY A 155 -12.25 29.10 -11.14
CA GLY A 155 -11.32 29.01 -12.27
C GLY A 155 -11.96 29.39 -13.61
N ASN A 156 -11.34 28.97 -14.72
CA ASN A 156 -11.84 29.16 -16.09
C ASN A 156 -12.34 27.83 -16.69
N ILE A 157 -13.49 27.87 -17.40
CA ILE A 157 -14.09 26.74 -18.11
C ILE A 157 -13.12 26.09 -19.12
N ASP A 158 -12.30 26.88 -19.82
CA ASP A 158 -11.36 26.32 -20.79
C ASP A 158 -10.26 25.50 -20.11
N ALA A 159 -9.76 25.99 -18.97
CA ALA A 159 -8.84 25.23 -18.13
C ALA A 159 -9.53 23.97 -17.57
N ALA A 160 -10.80 24.09 -17.15
CA ALA A 160 -11.58 22.99 -16.61
C ALA A 160 -11.75 21.83 -17.59
N ARG A 161 -12.01 22.13 -18.88
CA ARG A 161 -12.21 21.09 -19.91
C ARG A 161 -11.01 20.15 -19.99
N LYS A 162 -9.78 20.66 -19.86
CA LYS A 162 -8.55 19.84 -19.86
C LYS A 162 -8.62 18.74 -18.80
N TYR A 163 -9.19 19.01 -17.63
CA TYR A 163 -9.28 18.08 -16.50
C TYR A 163 -10.62 17.34 -16.42
N SER A 164 -11.46 17.41 -17.46
CA SER A 164 -12.71 16.65 -17.51
C SER A 164 -12.43 15.14 -17.51
N ASN A 165 -13.38 14.34 -17.02
CA ASN A 165 -13.28 12.89 -17.04
C ASN A 165 -13.09 12.36 -18.48
N ALA A 166 -13.74 12.98 -19.46
CA ALA A 166 -13.57 12.63 -20.87
C ALA A 166 -12.15 12.91 -21.37
N SER A 167 -11.56 14.07 -21.05
CA SER A 167 -10.18 14.40 -21.42
C SER A 167 -9.14 13.48 -20.77
N ILE A 168 -9.38 13.06 -19.53
CA ILE A 168 -8.54 12.10 -18.82
C ILE A 168 -8.62 10.74 -19.49
N THR A 169 -9.83 10.26 -19.80
CA THR A 169 -10.05 9.02 -20.56
C THR A 169 -9.38 9.06 -21.94
N ALA A 170 -9.36 10.23 -22.58
CA ALA A 170 -8.71 10.44 -23.87
C ALA A 170 -7.16 10.54 -23.80
N GLY A 171 -6.58 10.42 -22.62
CA GLY A 171 -5.13 10.34 -22.43
C GLY A 171 -4.42 11.66 -22.15
N SER A 172 -5.15 12.75 -21.85
CA SER A 172 -4.56 14.09 -21.66
C SER A 172 -3.56 14.19 -20.50
N PHE A 173 -3.49 13.18 -19.63
CA PHE A 173 -2.59 13.11 -18.48
C PHE A 173 -1.80 11.80 -18.42
N ASP A 174 -1.68 11.07 -19.53
CA ASP A 174 -1.00 9.77 -19.52
C ASP A 174 0.48 9.90 -19.15
N ASP A 175 1.16 10.94 -19.62
CA ASP A 175 2.56 11.19 -19.25
C ASP A 175 2.73 11.43 -17.75
N PHE A 176 1.82 12.19 -17.14
CA PHE A 176 1.79 12.40 -15.69
C PHE A 176 1.55 11.07 -14.96
N LEU A 177 0.53 10.31 -15.37
CA LEU A 177 0.16 9.04 -14.74
C LEU A 177 1.27 7.98 -14.88
N ASN A 178 1.93 7.94 -16.04
CA ASN A 178 3.08 7.07 -16.29
C ASN A 178 4.27 7.44 -15.42
N THR A 179 4.55 8.74 -15.27
CA THR A 179 5.62 9.24 -14.38
C THR A 179 5.30 8.92 -12.92
N PHE A 180 4.06 9.16 -12.49
CA PHE A 180 3.57 8.79 -11.16
C PHE A 180 3.75 7.29 -10.90
N ALA A 181 3.30 6.44 -11.82
CA ALA A 181 3.41 4.99 -11.69
C ALA A 181 4.87 4.54 -11.67
N GLN A 182 5.75 5.13 -12.49
CA GLN A 182 7.18 4.82 -12.46
C GLN A 182 7.81 5.17 -11.11
N SER A 183 7.50 6.34 -10.53
CA SER A 183 7.98 6.72 -9.21
C SER A 183 7.43 5.80 -8.10
N ALA A 184 6.14 5.45 -8.16
CA ALA A 184 5.54 4.51 -7.23
C ALA A 184 6.16 3.10 -7.33
N LYS A 185 6.47 2.64 -8.55
CA LYS A 185 7.20 1.38 -8.78
C LYS A 185 8.60 1.43 -8.15
N THR A 186 9.32 2.54 -8.34
CA THR A 186 10.66 2.73 -7.75
C THR A 186 10.60 2.73 -6.23
N TYR A 187 9.58 3.34 -5.62
CA TYR A 187 9.36 3.28 -4.17
C TYR A 187 9.14 1.85 -3.67
N GLY A 188 8.46 1.00 -4.47
CA GLY A 188 8.40 -0.45 -4.26
C GLY A 188 7.51 -0.92 -3.09
N LYS A 189 7.04 -0.01 -2.23
CA LYS A 189 6.12 -0.30 -1.12
C LYS A 189 4.68 0.08 -1.47
N THR A 190 3.74 -0.37 -0.64
CA THR A 190 2.32 -0.11 -0.83
C THR A 190 2.03 1.39 -0.79
N VAL A 191 1.31 1.88 -1.80
CA VAL A 191 0.73 3.23 -1.83
C VAL A 191 -0.77 3.08 -2.04
N ILE A 192 -1.58 3.75 -1.22
CA ILE A 192 -3.02 3.79 -1.45
C ILE A 192 -3.33 5.03 -2.28
N LEU A 193 -3.97 4.87 -3.43
CA LEU A 193 -4.34 5.97 -4.32
C LEU A 193 -5.85 6.23 -4.25
N ARG A 194 -6.24 7.36 -3.68
CA ARG A 194 -7.61 7.88 -3.64
C ARG A 194 -7.80 8.93 -4.73
N TYR A 195 -8.00 8.46 -5.96
CA TYR A 195 -8.22 9.29 -7.14
C TYR A 195 -9.65 9.84 -7.19
N ALA A 196 -9.82 11.13 -7.52
CA ALA A 196 -11.11 11.77 -7.82
C ALA A 196 -12.24 11.37 -6.84
N HIS A 197 -11.99 11.59 -5.56
CA HIS A 197 -12.88 11.22 -4.45
C HIS A 197 -14.18 12.01 -4.43
N GLU A 198 -15.19 11.48 -3.75
CA GLU A 198 -16.49 12.15 -3.53
C GLU A 198 -17.13 12.63 -4.83
N MET A 199 -16.90 11.89 -5.91
CA MET A 199 -17.35 12.19 -7.27
C MET A 199 -18.87 12.38 -7.37
N ASN A 200 -19.65 11.76 -6.48
CA ASN A 200 -21.09 11.85 -6.41
C ASN A 200 -21.61 13.17 -5.79
N GLY A 201 -20.73 14.00 -5.23
CA GLY A 201 -21.08 15.30 -4.67
C GLY A 201 -21.30 16.40 -5.72
N THR A 202 -21.39 17.64 -5.26
CA THR A 202 -21.60 18.84 -6.09
C THR A 202 -20.51 19.91 -5.92
N TRP A 203 -19.42 19.56 -5.25
CA TRP A 203 -18.39 20.52 -4.78
C TRP A 203 -17.01 20.35 -5.41
N PHE A 204 -16.82 19.31 -6.22
CA PHE A 204 -15.57 19.07 -6.92
C PHE A 204 -15.72 19.15 -8.43
N PRO A 205 -14.72 19.71 -9.13
CA PRO A 205 -14.80 19.94 -10.58
C PRO A 205 -14.84 18.65 -11.41
N TRP A 206 -14.54 17.49 -10.81
CA TRP A 206 -14.67 16.17 -11.43
C TRP A 206 -16.04 15.50 -11.20
N SER A 207 -16.88 16.08 -10.35
CA SER A 207 -18.28 15.68 -10.18
C SER A 207 -19.14 16.19 -11.34
N PRO A 208 -20.33 15.61 -11.56
CA PRO A 208 -21.30 16.18 -12.49
C PRO A 208 -21.66 17.63 -12.14
N TYR A 209 -22.00 18.40 -13.17
CA TYR A 209 -22.41 19.80 -13.01
C TYR A 209 -23.85 19.89 -12.48
N TYR A 210 -24.05 20.76 -11.47
CA TYR A 210 -25.35 21.07 -10.91
C TYR A 210 -25.52 22.58 -10.86
N PRO A 211 -26.41 23.18 -11.68
CA PRO A 211 -26.59 24.64 -11.76
C PRO A 211 -26.93 25.30 -10.41
N ASN A 212 -27.62 24.56 -9.53
CA ASN A 212 -28.04 25.01 -8.19
C ASN A 212 -27.28 24.27 -7.07
N GLY A 213 -26.08 23.76 -7.35
CA GLY A 213 -25.25 23.13 -6.33
C GLY A 213 -24.89 24.09 -5.21
N ASN A 214 -24.23 23.59 -4.16
CA ASN A 214 -23.73 24.37 -3.01
C ASN A 214 -22.62 25.40 -3.34
N GLY A 215 -22.58 25.90 -4.59
CA GLY A 215 -21.83 27.06 -5.01
C GLY A 215 -20.35 26.84 -5.27
N LYS A 216 -19.86 25.60 -5.37
CA LYS A 216 -18.41 25.30 -5.53
C LYS A 216 -18.03 24.68 -6.87
N ASN A 217 -19.00 24.16 -7.63
CA ASN A 217 -18.80 23.70 -9.00
C ASN A 217 -19.15 24.81 -9.99
N TYR A 218 -18.14 25.26 -10.73
CA TYR A 218 -18.26 26.43 -11.62
C TYR A 218 -18.24 26.08 -13.11
N PHE A 219 -18.19 24.79 -13.47
CA PHE A 219 -17.95 24.37 -14.84
C PHE A 219 -18.85 23.22 -15.26
N ASP A 220 -19.67 23.46 -16.28
CA ASP A 220 -20.26 22.38 -17.06
C ASP A 220 -19.25 21.90 -18.11
N VAL A 221 -18.41 20.95 -17.71
CA VAL A 221 -17.47 20.26 -18.62
C VAL A 221 -18.01 18.91 -19.10
N GLY A 222 -19.30 18.64 -18.88
CA GLY A 222 -19.93 17.39 -19.30
C GLY A 222 -19.53 16.16 -18.48
N ASN A 223 -19.10 16.32 -17.22
CA ASN A 223 -18.83 15.17 -16.35
C ASN A 223 -20.15 14.44 -16.00
N THR A 224 -20.13 13.11 -16.11
CA THR A 224 -21.24 12.21 -15.80
C THR A 224 -20.73 11.00 -14.99
N PRO A 225 -21.61 10.21 -14.35
CA PRO A 225 -21.18 8.96 -13.72
C PRO A 225 -20.47 8.01 -14.70
N GLU A 226 -20.93 7.95 -15.95
CA GLU A 226 -20.39 7.04 -16.98
C GLU A 226 -18.97 7.43 -17.39
N ASN A 227 -18.71 8.72 -17.62
CA ASN A 227 -17.36 9.16 -17.98
C ASN A 227 -16.42 9.19 -16.77
N TYR A 228 -16.93 9.35 -15.55
CA TYR A 228 -16.15 9.11 -14.34
C TYR A 228 -15.66 7.65 -14.28
N VAL A 229 -16.54 6.69 -14.54
CA VAL A 229 -16.17 5.27 -14.60
C VAL A 229 -15.12 5.01 -15.68
N ALA A 230 -15.27 5.62 -16.87
CA ALA A 230 -14.29 5.49 -17.95
C ALA A 230 -12.91 6.06 -17.53
N ALA A 231 -12.87 7.24 -16.93
CA ALA A 231 -11.64 7.87 -16.45
C ALA A 231 -10.97 7.05 -15.35
N TRP A 232 -11.76 6.50 -14.41
CA TRP A 232 -11.26 5.61 -13.37
C TRP A 232 -10.57 4.38 -13.96
N LYS A 233 -11.24 3.68 -14.90
CA LYS A 233 -10.69 2.48 -15.54
C LYS A 233 -9.39 2.79 -16.28
N HIS A 234 -9.31 3.94 -16.94
CA HIS A 234 -8.12 4.41 -17.62
C HIS A 234 -6.95 4.61 -16.65
N VAL A 235 -7.18 5.38 -15.57
CA VAL A 235 -6.18 5.61 -14.51
C VAL A 235 -5.73 4.30 -13.86
N TYR A 236 -6.67 3.42 -13.50
CA TYR A 236 -6.36 2.10 -12.92
C TYR A 236 -5.48 1.29 -13.88
N THR A 237 -5.86 1.20 -15.15
CA THR A 237 -5.15 0.38 -16.15
C THR A 237 -3.70 0.84 -16.31
N LEU A 238 -3.48 2.14 -16.46
CA LEU A 238 -2.13 2.70 -16.63
C LEU A 238 -1.25 2.47 -15.39
N ILE A 239 -1.79 2.75 -14.21
CA ILE A 239 -1.04 2.65 -12.96
C ILE A 239 -0.77 1.18 -12.63
N ASN A 240 -1.79 0.33 -12.62
CA ASN A 240 -1.66 -1.07 -12.20
C ASN A 240 -0.73 -1.87 -13.11
N ALA A 241 -0.70 -1.56 -14.42
CA ALA A 241 0.22 -2.21 -15.37
C ALA A 241 1.70 -1.96 -15.04
N LYS A 242 2.03 -0.79 -14.45
CA LYS A 242 3.42 -0.39 -14.15
C LYS A 242 3.78 -0.57 -12.67
N ALA A 243 2.82 -0.31 -11.78
CA ALA A 243 3.02 -0.21 -10.34
C ALA A 243 1.89 -0.94 -9.59
N PRO A 244 1.86 -2.30 -9.61
CA PRO A 244 0.84 -3.09 -8.90
C PRO A 244 0.90 -2.96 -7.37
N ASN A 245 1.95 -2.33 -6.84
CA ASN A 245 2.07 -1.92 -5.44
C ASN A 245 1.17 -0.72 -5.08
N VAL A 246 0.65 0.00 -6.08
CA VAL A 246 -0.39 1.03 -5.87
C VAL A 246 -1.75 0.35 -5.77
N LYS A 247 -2.51 0.66 -4.72
CA LYS A 247 -3.85 0.13 -4.44
C LYS A 247 -4.88 1.23 -4.57
N LEU A 248 -5.81 1.11 -5.53
CA LEU A 248 -6.79 2.15 -5.81
C LEU A 248 -7.97 2.04 -4.84
N PHE A 249 -8.23 3.16 -4.17
CA PHE A 249 -9.27 3.32 -3.17
C PHE A 249 -10.43 4.13 -3.75
N TRP A 250 -11.51 3.45 -4.12
CA TRP A 250 -12.76 4.07 -4.57
C TRP A 250 -13.55 4.59 -3.38
N SER A 251 -13.76 5.92 -3.38
CA SER A 251 -14.20 6.65 -2.19
C SER A 251 -15.27 7.69 -2.54
N PRO A 252 -16.55 7.27 -2.70
CA PRO A 252 -17.68 8.18 -2.80
C PRO A 252 -17.93 8.93 -1.50
N ASN A 253 -18.76 9.97 -1.54
CA ASN A 253 -19.31 10.61 -0.34
C ASN A 253 -20.50 9.79 0.20
N ARG A 254 -20.66 9.74 1.52
CA ARG A 254 -21.66 8.94 2.24
C ARG A 254 -23.10 9.45 2.18
N THR A 255 -23.38 10.55 1.47
CA THR A 255 -24.69 11.22 1.50
C THR A 255 -25.77 10.53 0.66
N ASP A 256 -25.37 9.75 -0.34
CA ASP A 256 -26.28 9.13 -1.29
C ASP A 256 -26.63 7.68 -0.90
N SER A 257 -27.74 7.17 -1.45
CA SER A 257 -28.08 5.75 -1.37
C SER A 257 -27.10 4.87 -2.17
N ALA A 258 -27.04 3.57 -1.84
CA ALA A 258 -26.19 2.62 -2.56
C ALA A 258 -26.50 2.57 -4.07
N ASP A 259 -27.76 2.67 -4.47
CA ASP A 259 -28.16 2.67 -5.89
C ASP A 259 -27.67 3.91 -6.63
N GLN A 260 -27.70 5.08 -5.98
CA GLN A 260 -27.20 6.32 -6.55
C GLN A 260 -25.68 6.27 -6.73
N ILE A 261 -24.96 5.77 -5.72
CA ILE A 261 -23.50 5.65 -5.72
C ILE A 261 -23.03 4.59 -6.73
N ARG A 262 -23.78 3.48 -6.89
CA ARG A 262 -23.45 2.37 -7.80
C ARG A 262 -23.16 2.84 -9.23
N ARG A 263 -23.78 3.93 -9.69
CA ARG A 263 -23.54 4.50 -11.03
C ARG A 263 -22.10 4.94 -11.28
N TYR A 264 -21.34 5.22 -10.21
CA TYR A 264 -19.92 5.59 -10.26
C TYR A 264 -18.98 4.41 -10.02
N PHE A 265 -19.51 3.21 -9.75
CA PHE A 265 -18.69 2.05 -9.42
C PHE A 265 -18.07 1.46 -10.70
N PRO A 266 -16.72 1.43 -10.81
CA PRO A 266 -16.07 1.04 -12.05
C PRO A 266 -16.07 -0.49 -12.28
N GLY A 267 -16.42 -1.29 -11.29
CA GLY A 267 -16.30 -2.75 -11.31
C GLY A 267 -15.25 -3.22 -10.33
N LYS A 268 -15.44 -4.43 -9.78
CA LYS A 268 -14.59 -4.99 -8.72
C LYS A 268 -13.14 -5.21 -9.17
N GLU A 269 -12.93 -5.39 -10.46
CA GLU A 269 -11.64 -5.62 -11.09
C GLU A 269 -10.78 -4.35 -11.19
N PHE A 270 -11.37 -3.17 -10.96
CA PHE A 270 -10.69 -1.87 -11.01
C PHE A 270 -10.58 -1.20 -9.64
N VAL A 271 -10.83 -1.93 -8.53
CA VAL A 271 -10.88 -1.36 -7.17
C VAL A 271 -10.22 -2.32 -6.19
N ASP A 272 -9.27 -1.80 -5.40
CA ASP A 272 -8.63 -2.55 -4.31
C ASP A 272 -9.31 -2.28 -2.96
N TYR A 273 -9.71 -1.02 -2.71
CA TYR A 273 -10.39 -0.61 -1.48
C TYR A 273 -11.68 0.17 -1.76
N ILE A 274 -12.69 -0.01 -0.91
CA ILE A 274 -13.97 0.73 -0.92
C ILE A 274 -14.21 1.32 0.48
N GLY A 275 -14.74 2.54 0.52
CA GLY A 275 -14.93 3.31 1.76
C GLY A 275 -15.36 4.74 1.46
N PHE A 276 -15.39 5.60 2.47
CA PHE A 276 -15.81 7.00 2.38
C PHE A 276 -14.71 7.93 2.90
#